data_AF-A0A812WYJ8-F1
#
_entry.id   AF-A0A812WYJ8-F1
#
_cell.length_a   1.000
_cell.length_b   1.000
_cell.length_c   1.000
_cell.angle_alpha   90.00
_cell.angle_beta   90.00
_cell.angle_gamma   90.00
#
_symmetry.space_group_name_H-M   'P 1'
#
loop_
_entity.id
_entity.type
_entity.pdbx_description
1 polymer ?
#
loop_
_entity_poly.entity_id
_entity_poly.type
_entity_poly.pdbx_seq_one_letter_code
_entity_poly.pdbx_strand_id
1 'polypeptide(L)'
;MALTSLQPSLWQRRRRSAQPANLALQPFRKRSSENSAYGDGMQKYTALQLIGRGTTGKVYRAQRCADSQVVALKLMTAMDDDMLNCRRQEFEVLRRLSHPNIVQGLEFFSFPGSAVVVLSYHPGSTLTNAVQEAEGACLPEYLAQHLFRQLLSAIDYLHQRQIAHRDLKSDNVLVSEDVRELTLADFSTASVASA
;
A
#
# COMPACT_ATOMS: atom_id res chain seq x y z
N MET A 1 -4.06 2.18 53.47
CA MET A 1 -4.61 2.12 52.10
C MET A 1 -3.67 2.87 51.19
N ALA A 2 -2.72 2.18 50.55
CA ALA A 2 -1.71 2.81 49.69
C ALA A 2 -2.17 2.73 48.24
N LEU A 3 -2.35 3.89 47.60
CA LEU A 3 -2.60 4.03 46.17
C LEU A 3 -1.29 3.75 45.43
N THR A 4 -1.15 2.55 44.88
CA THR A 4 -0.04 2.21 43.98
C THR A 4 -0.28 2.89 42.64
N SER A 5 0.48 3.95 42.36
CA SER A 5 0.55 4.60 41.07
C SER A 5 1.11 3.63 40.03
N LEU A 6 0.28 3.23 39.07
CA LEU A 6 0.68 2.47 37.89
C LEU A 6 1.72 3.29 37.11
N GLN A 7 2.96 2.82 37.07
CA GLN A 7 3.98 3.42 36.23
C GLN A 7 3.65 3.17 34.75
N PRO A 8 3.60 4.21 33.90
CA PRO A 8 3.43 4.08 32.46
C PRO A 8 4.47 3.14 31.84
N SER A 9 4.00 2.23 30.98
CA SER A 9 4.85 1.32 30.20
C SER A 9 5.83 2.10 29.31
N LEU A 10 6.92 1.45 28.90
CA LEU A 10 7.96 2.08 28.06
C LEU A 10 7.40 2.70 26.76
N TRP A 11 6.29 2.15 26.25
CA TRP A 11 5.51 2.68 25.13
C TRP A 11 4.92 4.08 25.39
N GLN A 12 4.46 4.37 26.61
CA GLN A 12 3.91 5.68 26.98
C GLN A 12 5.02 6.72 27.25
N ARG A 13 6.22 6.29 27.65
CA ARG A 13 7.37 7.21 27.87
C ARG A 13 8.00 7.67 26.56
N ARG A 14 8.10 6.79 25.54
CA ARG A 14 8.60 7.16 24.21
C ARG A 14 7.70 8.16 23.49
N ARG A 15 6.40 8.19 23.80
CA ARG A 15 5.44 9.17 23.27
C ARG A 15 5.63 10.60 23.81
N ARG A 16 6.29 10.80 24.95
CA ARG A 16 6.52 12.15 25.51
C ARG A 16 7.78 12.84 24.97
N SER A 17 8.72 12.09 24.42
CA SER A 17 9.98 12.62 23.86
C SER A 17 10.03 12.64 22.33
N ALA A 18 9.07 12.02 21.65
CA ALA A 18 8.88 12.20 20.21
C ALA A 18 7.75 13.22 19.99
N GLN A 19 8.13 14.46 19.68
CA GLN A 19 7.23 15.39 19.00
C GLN A 19 6.62 14.66 17.80
N PRO A 20 5.32 14.82 17.49
CA PRO A 20 4.81 14.34 16.22
C PRO A 20 5.65 15.05 15.16
N ALA A 21 6.38 14.30 14.35
CA ALA A 21 6.99 14.85 13.17
C ALA A 21 5.82 15.28 12.26
N ASN A 22 5.33 16.50 12.48
CA ASN A 22 4.77 17.35 11.46
C ASN A 22 5.86 17.57 10.41
N LEU A 23 6.24 16.50 9.70
CA LEU A 23 6.87 16.63 8.41
C LEU A 23 5.72 17.01 7.48
N ALA A 24 5.45 18.31 7.46
CA ALA A 24 4.71 18.92 6.37
C ALA A 24 5.21 18.27 5.07
N LEU A 25 4.27 17.74 4.27
CA LEU A 25 4.57 17.28 2.92
C LEU A 25 5.29 18.45 2.23
N GLN A 26 6.61 18.34 2.09
CA GLN A 26 7.34 19.42 1.45
C GLN A 26 6.94 19.42 -0.02
N PRO A 27 6.59 20.57 -0.59
CA PRO A 27 6.37 20.66 -2.02
C PRO A 27 7.62 20.17 -2.74
N PHE A 28 7.44 19.37 -3.79
CA PHE A 28 8.53 18.91 -4.62
C PHE A 28 9.34 20.12 -5.10
N ARG A 29 10.57 20.26 -4.59
CA ARG A 29 11.56 21.16 -5.18
C ARG A 29 11.95 20.56 -6.53
N LYS A 30 11.45 21.16 -7.61
CA LYS A 30 11.83 20.89 -9.01
C LYS A 30 13.35 20.76 -9.11
N ARG A 31 13.89 19.52 -9.14
CA ARG A 31 15.25 19.28 -9.65
C ARG A 31 15.15 19.22 -11.16
N SER A 32 15.81 20.18 -11.78
CA SER A 32 15.67 20.66 -13.16
C SER A 32 16.08 19.67 -14.26
N SER A 33 16.35 18.39 -13.98
CA SER A 33 16.94 17.47 -14.97
C SER A 33 16.17 16.17 -15.26
N GLU A 34 15.09 15.83 -14.53
CA GLU A 34 14.33 14.58 -14.76
C GLU A 34 12.92 14.81 -15.35
N ASN A 35 12.61 16.06 -15.71
CA ASN A 35 11.24 16.53 -15.94
C ASN A 35 10.64 16.19 -17.31
N SER A 36 11.43 15.64 -18.25
CA SER A 36 10.95 15.39 -19.62
C SER A 36 10.43 13.96 -19.86
N ALA A 37 10.59 13.04 -18.91
CA ALA A 37 10.30 11.62 -19.11
C ALA A 37 8.92 11.18 -18.58
N TYR A 38 8.31 11.93 -17.66
CA TYR A 38 7.05 11.56 -17.03
C TYR A 38 5.89 12.21 -17.79
N GLY A 39 5.02 11.40 -18.40
CA GLY A 39 3.89 11.87 -19.21
C GLY A 39 2.84 12.68 -18.43
N ASP A 40 1.89 13.27 -19.15
CA ASP A 40 0.84 14.18 -18.65
C ASP A 40 0.11 13.68 -17.39
N GLY A 41 -0.13 12.36 -17.29
CA GLY A 41 -0.77 11.75 -16.12
C GLY A 41 -0.03 11.95 -14.79
N MET A 42 1.30 12.08 -14.79
CA MET A 42 2.08 12.26 -13.56
C MET A 42 1.93 13.67 -12.97
N GLN A 43 1.54 14.67 -13.79
CA GLN A 43 1.36 16.06 -13.35
C GLN A 43 0.16 16.24 -12.40
N LYS A 44 -0.75 15.25 -12.37
CA LYS A 44 -1.89 15.18 -11.44
C LYS A 44 -1.48 14.90 -9.99
N TYR A 45 -0.21 14.57 -9.73
CA TYR A 45 0.27 14.14 -8.42
C TYR A 45 1.51 14.93 -7.96
N THR A 46 1.60 15.15 -6.66
CA THR A 46 2.71 15.85 -6.00
C THR A 46 3.23 15.03 -4.82
N ALA A 47 4.30 15.52 -4.17
CA ALA A 47 4.89 14.93 -2.96
C ALA A 47 5.27 13.44 -3.10
N LEU A 48 5.93 13.11 -4.22
CA LEU A 48 6.38 11.75 -4.53
C LEU A 48 7.46 11.27 -3.55
N GLN A 49 7.10 10.34 -2.67
CA GLN A 49 8.02 9.67 -1.74
C GLN A 49 8.10 8.19 -2.11
N LEU A 50 9.29 7.69 -2.45
CA LEU A 50 9.48 6.25 -2.67
C LEU A 50 9.19 5.49 -1.36
N ILE A 51 8.21 4.59 -1.39
CA ILE A 51 7.81 3.77 -0.24
C ILE A 51 8.07 2.27 -0.45
N GLY A 52 8.33 1.83 -1.68
CA GLY A 52 8.62 0.43 -1.97
C GLY A 52 9.37 0.22 -3.28
N ARG A 53 10.20 -0.83 -3.31
CA ARG A 53 10.83 -1.36 -4.51
C ARG A 53 10.53 -2.85 -4.56
N GLY A 54 9.77 -3.28 -5.56
CA GLY A 54 9.43 -4.69 -5.78
C GLY A 54 9.97 -5.20 -7.11
N THR A 55 9.79 -6.49 -7.35
CA THR A 55 10.10 -7.14 -8.65
C THR A 55 9.33 -6.51 -9.81
N THR A 56 8.13 -6.00 -9.53
CA THR A 56 7.23 -5.43 -10.53
C THR A 56 7.44 -3.94 -10.78
N GLY A 57 8.22 -3.25 -9.94
CA GLY A 57 8.51 -1.84 -10.11
C GLY A 57 8.71 -1.05 -8.82
N LYS A 58 8.51 0.28 -8.91
CA LYS A 58 8.67 1.22 -7.79
C LYS A 58 7.31 1.72 -7.33
N VAL A 59 7.11 1.84 -6.02
CA VAL A 59 5.89 2.38 -5.43
C VAL A 59 6.19 3.70 -4.74
N TYR A 60 5.44 4.74 -5.10
CA TYR A 60 5.56 6.08 -4.53
C TYR A 60 4.28 6.45 -3.78
N ARG A 61 4.41 6.97 -2.57
CA ARG A 61 3.34 7.76 -1.93
C ARG A 61 3.27 9.11 -2.63
N ALA A 62 2.07 9.56 -2.94
CA ALA A 62 1.83 10.84 -3.61
C ALA A 62 0.54 11.49 -3.10
N GLN A 63 0.35 12.76 -3.43
CA GLN A 63 -0.88 13.49 -3.18
C GLN A 63 -1.51 13.92 -4.50
N ARG A 64 -2.77 13.54 -4.73
CA ARG A 64 -3.52 13.95 -5.93
C ARG A 64 -3.89 15.43 -5.84
N CYS A 65 -3.58 16.19 -6.89
CA CYS A 65 -3.77 17.64 -6.90
C CYS A 65 -5.24 18.06 -6.84
N ALA A 66 -6.14 17.28 -7.44
CA ALA A 66 -7.56 17.65 -7.59
C ALA A 66 -8.31 17.75 -6.25
N ASP A 67 -7.97 16.90 -5.28
CA ASP A 67 -8.71 16.75 -4.03
C ASP A 67 -7.82 16.50 -2.80
N SER A 68 -6.50 16.63 -2.96
CA SER A 68 -5.52 16.40 -1.90
C SER A 68 -5.51 14.97 -1.34
N GLN A 69 -6.14 13.99 -2.02
CA GLN A 69 -6.15 12.60 -1.57
C GLN A 69 -4.75 11.99 -1.65
N VAL A 70 -4.32 11.32 -0.58
CA VAL A 70 -3.06 10.56 -0.56
C VAL A 70 -3.27 9.23 -1.28
N VAL A 71 -2.36 8.90 -2.20
CA VAL A 71 -2.42 7.71 -3.07
C VAL A 71 -1.07 7.01 -3.14
N ALA A 72 -1.07 5.75 -3.58
CA ALA A 72 0.14 5.02 -3.94
C ALA A 72 0.23 4.86 -5.47
N LEU A 73 1.36 5.24 -6.06
CA LEU A 73 1.65 5.14 -7.49
C LEU A 73 2.63 3.99 -7.72
N LYS A 74 2.15 2.89 -8.32
CA LYS A 74 2.99 1.76 -8.72
C LYS A 74 3.44 1.96 -10.16
N LEU A 75 4.71 2.37 -10.32
CA LEU A 75 5.37 2.58 -11.61
C LEU A 75 6.03 1.27 -12.06
N MET A 76 5.68 0.81 -13.25
CA MET A 76 6.09 -0.46 -13.83
C MET A 76 6.62 -0.25 -15.25
N THR A 77 7.54 -1.09 -15.68
CA THR A 77 8.03 -1.09 -17.06
C THR A 77 6.97 -1.65 -18.01
N ALA A 78 6.77 -1.00 -19.14
CA ALA A 78 5.94 -1.47 -20.25
C ALA A 78 6.61 -1.06 -21.57
N MET A 79 7.45 -1.94 -22.12
CA MET A 79 8.32 -1.62 -23.28
C MET A 79 7.61 -1.77 -24.63
N ASP A 80 6.54 -2.56 -24.67
CA ASP A 80 5.73 -2.84 -25.84
C ASP A 80 4.23 -2.82 -25.50
N ASP A 81 3.40 -2.88 -26.53
CA ASP A 81 1.94 -2.81 -26.40
C ASP A 81 1.36 -4.04 -25.70
N ASP A 82 1.98 -5.21 -25.84
CA ASP A 82 1.53 -6.45 -25.19
C ASP A 82 1.71 -6.36 -23.67
N MET A 83 2.89 -5.93 -23.21
CA MET A 83 3.15 -5.65 -21.81
C MET A 83 2.18 -4.60 -21.27
N LEU A 84 1.96 -3.51 -22.00
CA LEU A 84 1.03 -2.45 -21.59
C LEU A 84 -0.40 -2.97 -21.45
N ASN A 85 -0.84 -3.79 -22.40
CA ASN A 85 -2.16 -4.42 -22.37
C ASN A 85 -2.32 -5.39 -21.20
N CYS A 86 -1.29 -6.20 -20.89
CA CYS A 86 -1.27 -7.04 -19.69
C CYS A 86 -1.45 -6.20 -18.42
N ARG A 87 -0.68 -5.11 -18.25
CA ARG A 87 -0.82 -4.22 -17.07
C ARG A 87 -2.20 -3.57 -16.98
N ARG A 88 -2.78 -3.20 -18.13
CA ARG A 88 -4.12 -2.62 -18.19
C ARG A 88 -5.18 -3.64 -17.78
N GLN A 89 -5.07 -4.89 -18.24
CA GLN A 89 -5.99 -5.97 -17.86
C GLN A 89 -5.90 -6.29 -16.36
N GLU A 90 -4.69 -6.38 -15.80
CA GLU A 90 -4.46 -6.53 -14.36
C GLU A 90 -5.16 -5.41 -13.58
N PHE A 91 -5.01 -4.15 -14.03
CA PHE A 91 -5.69 -3.01 -13.41
C PHE A 91 -7.21 -3.11 -13.50
N GLU A 92 -7.76 -3.50 -14.64
CA GLU A 92 -9.22 -3.61 -14.82
C GLU A 92 -9.85 -4.67 -13.91
N VAL A 93 -9.12 -5.75 -13.60
CA VAL A 93 -9.54 -6.70 -12.56
C VAL A 93 -9.53 -6.03 -11.19
N LEU A 94 -8.40 -5.42 -10.80
CA LEU A 94 -8.23 -4.78 -9.49
C LEU A 94 -9.23 -3.64 -9.24
N ARG A 95 -9.52 -2.82 -10.24
CA ARG A 95 -10.47 -1.69 -10.17
C ARG A 95 -11.89 -2.12 -9.83
N ARG A 96 -12.29 -3.34 -10.23
CA ARG A 96 -13.64 -3.88 -9.97
C ARG A 96 -13.78 -4.49 -8.57
N LEU A 97 -12.68 -4.69 -7.87
CA LEU A 97 -12.70 -5.16 -6.49
C LEU A 97 -13.11 -4.01 -5.57
N SER A 98 -13.98 -4.32 -4.62
CA SER A 98 -14.45 -3.40 -3.59
C SER A 98 -14.67 -4.20 -2.31
N HIS A 99 -13.68 -4.15 -1.43
CA HIS A 99 -13.67 -4.84 -0.13
C HIS A 99 -12.77 -4.05 0.83
N PRO A 100 -13.15 -3.86 2.11
CA PRO A 100 -12.38 -3.05 3.06
C PRO A 100 -10.95 -3.54 3.28
N ASN A 101 -10.70 -4.84 3.12
CA ASN A 101 -9.37 -5.44 3.28
C ASN A 101 -8.64 -5.73 1.95
N ILE A 102 -9.00 -5.05 0.86
CA ILE A 102 -8.33 -5.14 -0.44
C ILE A 102 -8.01 -3.73 -0.94
N VAL A 103 -6.79 -3.53 -1.44
CA VAL A 103 -6.39 -2.23 -2.01
C VAL A 103 -7.25 -1.88 -3.22
N GLN A 104 -7.73 -0.63 -3.28
CA GLN A 104 -8.57 -0.17 -4.39
C GLN A 104 -7.71 0.34 -5.55
N GLY A 105 -7.97 -0.17 -6.77
CA GLY A 105 -7.49 0.45 -8.00
C GLY A 105 -8.28 1.71 -8.33
N LEU A 106 -7.60 2.85 -8.46
CA LEU A 106 -8.22 4.17 -8.69
C LEU A 106 -8.12 4.61 -10.16
N GLU A 107 -6.93 4.58 -10.73
CA GLU A 107 -6.65 5.08 -12.08
C GLU A 107 -5.46 4.32 -12.71
N PHE A 108 -5.42 4.30 -14.03
CA PHE A 108 -4.32 3.74 -14.82
C PHE A 108 -3.94 4.72 -15.92
N PHE A 109 -2.64 4.96 -16.08
CA PHE A 109 -2.11 5.73 -17.20
C PHE A 109 -0.73 5.20 -17.60
N SER A 110 -0.29 5.58 -18.79
CA SER A 110 1.00 5.16 -19.35
C SER A 110 1.71 6.33 -20.02
N PHE A 111 3.01 6.15 -20.18
CA PHE A 111 3.89 7.03 -20.95
C PHE A 111 5.00 6.16 -21.57
N PRO A 112 5.78 6.66 -22.54
CA PRO A 112 6.72 5.81 -23.29
C PRO A 112 7.61 4.95 -22.36
N GLY A 113 7.52 3.63 -22.52
CA GLY A 113 8.28 2.65 -21.73
C GLY A 113 7.75 2.34 -20.33
N SER A 114 6.61 2.89 -19.91
CA SER A 114 6.12 2.79 -18.53
C SER A 114 4.60 2.78 -18.38
N ALA A 115 4.12 2.06 -17.39
CA ALA A 115 2.73 2.04 -16.93
C ALA A 115 2.67 2.43 -15.45
N VAL A 116 1.62 3.15 -15.06
CA VAL A 116 1.36 3.56 -13.68
C VAL A 116 -0.03 3.10 -13.28
N VAL A 117 -0.09 2.37 -12.17
CA VAL A 117 -1.33 2.07 -11.46
C VAL A 117 -1.42 2.97 -10.23
N VAL A 118 -2.54 3.69 -10.10
CA VAL A 118 -2.86 4.53 -8.96
C VAL A 118 -3.76 3.73 -8.01
N LEU A 119 -3.34 3.63 -6.76
CA LEU A 119 -3.97 2.83 -5.72
C LEU A 119 -4.38 3.70 -4.53
N SER A 120 -5.41 3.27 -3.80
CA SER A 120 -5.67 3.82 -2.46
C SER A 120 -4.44 3.66 -1.58
N TYR A 121 -4.04 4.73 -0.88
CA TYR A 121 -2.94 4.64 0.07
C TYR A 121 -3.42 4.07 1.41
N HIS A 122 -2.70 3.08 1.93
CA HIS A 122 -2.91 2.57 3.27
C HIS A 122 -1.80 3.11 4.19
N PRO A 123 -2.11 3.91 5.22
CA PRO A 123 -1.12 4.35 6.19
C PRO A 123 -0.67 3.16 7.06
N GLY A 124 0.62 3.10 7.38
CA GLY A 124 1.22 2.01 8.15
C GLY A 124 2.36 1.31 7.41
N SER A 125 2.51 0.01 7.64
CA SER A 125 3.65 -0.78 7.15
C SER A 125 3.20 -2.15 6.63
N THR A 126 4.14 -2.95 6.10
CA THR A 126 3.86 -4.35 5.77
C THR A 126 3.70 -5.17 7.04
N LEU A 127 2.94 -6.26 6.97
CA LEU A 127 2.81 -7.21 8.08
C LEU A 127 4.19 -7.77 8.48
N THR A 128 5.09 -7.99 7.51
CA THR A 128 6.48 -8.37 7.79
C THR A 128 7.16 -7.38 8.75
N ASN A 129 7.09 -6.08 8.44
CA ASN A 129 7.71 -5.05 9.27
C ASN A 129 7.02 -4.94 10.63
N ALA A 130 5.69 -4.99 10.67
CA ALA A 130 4.94 -4.93 11.93
C ALA A 130 5.29 -6.09 12.88
N VAL A 131 5.50 -7.30 12.35
CA VAL A 131 5.96 -8.45 13.13
C VAL A 131 7.39 -8.24 13.63
N GLN A 132 8.30 -7.77 12.77
CA GLN A 132 9.71 -7.53 13.14
C GLN A 132 9.88 -6.43 14.20
N GLU A 133 9.03 -5.40 14.16
CA GLU A 133 9.04 -4.28 15.10
C GLU A 133 8.34 -4.61 16.43
N ALA A 134 7.54 -5.68 16.47
CA ALA A 134 6.88 -6.13 17.68
C ALA A 134 7.87 -6.70 18.71
N GLU A 135 7.49 -6.64 19.99
CA GLU A 135 8.29 -7.21 21.07
C GLU A 135 8.48 -8.72 20.86
N GLY A 136 9.72 -9.17 20.87
CA GLY A 136 10.05 -10.57 20.58
C GLY A 136 9.86 -10.98 19.11
N ALA A 137 9.72 -10.02 18.19
CA ALA A 137 9.46 -10.25 16.77
C ALA A 137 8.20 -11.11 16.52
N CYS A 138 7.19 -10.93 17.36
CA CYS A 138 5.98 -11.74 17.35
C CYS A 138 4.77 -10.89 17.72
N LEU A 139 3.67 -11.03 16.98
CA LEU A 139 2.41 -10.38 17.33
C LEU A 139 1.70 -11.19 18.43
N PRO A 140 1.06 -10.52 19.40
CA PRO A 140 0.14 -11.17 20.32
C PRO A 140 -0.94 -11.96 19.57
N GLU A 141 -1.25 -13.17 20.05
CA GLU A 141 -2.20 -14.10 19.42
C GLU A 141 -3.55 -13.42 19.08
N TYR A 142 -4.06 -12.58 19.98
CA TYR A 142 -5.33 -11.89 19.76
C TYR A 142 -5.29 -10.92 18.57
N LEU A 143 -4.15 -10.26 18.31
CA LEU A 143 -3.97 -9.40 17.13
C LEU A 143 -3.78 -10.25 15.87
N ALA A 144 -2.97 -11.30 15.96
CA ALA A 144 -2.76 -12.22 14.85
C ALA A 144 -4.09 -12.83 14.37
N GLN A 145 -4.92 -13.32 15.30
CA GLN A 145 -6.25 -13.84 15.02
C GLN A 145 -7.17 -12.76 14.39
N HIS A 146 -7.12 -11.54 14.91
CA HIS A 146 -7.93 -10.43 14.40
C HIS A 146 -7.59 -10.10 12.94
N LEU A 147 -6.31 -9.94 12.62
CA LEU A 147 -5.83 -9.68 11.26
C LEU A 147 -6.09 -10.86 10.33
N PHE A 148 -5.90 -12.09 10.80
CA PHE A 148 -6.13 -13.28 10.00
C PHE A 148 -7.59 -13.42 9.56
N ARG A 149 -8.55 -13.04 10.42
CA ARG A 149 -9.98 -12.98 10.05
C ARG A 149 -10.24 -11.98 8.91
N GLN A 150 -9.60 -10.82 8.95
CA GLN A 150 -9.73 -9.81 7.88
C GLN A 150 -9.12 -10.31 6.57
N LEU A 151 -7.97 -10.98 6.65
CA LEU A 151 -7.33 -11.60 5.48
C LEU A 151 -8.22 -12.69 4.86
N LEU A 152 -8.80 -13.57 5.69
CA LEU A 152 -9.75 -14.57 5.22
C LEU A 152 -10.99 -13.95 4.57
N SER A 153 -11.50 -12.84 5.10
CA SER A 153 -12.60 -12.09 4.47
C SER A 153 -12.23 -11.59 3.07
N ALA A 154 -11.02 -11.02 2.90
CA ALA A 154 -10.53 -10.60 1.58
C ALA A 154 -10.39 -11.79 0.61
N ILE A 155 -9.84 -12.91 1.09
CA ILE A 155 -9.63 -14.11 0.27
C ILE A 155 -10.97 -14.72 -0.17
N ASP A 156 -11.93 -14.84 0.75
CA ASP A 156 -13.28 -15.33 0.43
C ASP A 156 -13.96 -14.45 -0.63
N TYR A 157 -13.86 -13.12 -0.47
CA TYR A 157 -14.37 -12.16 -1.45
C TYR A 157 -13.79 -12.38 -2.86
N LEU A 158 -12.48 -12.63 -2.96
CA LEU A 158 -11.79 -12.92 -4.22
C LEU A 158 -12.23 -14.26 -4.82
N HIS A 159 -12.29 -15.31 -4.00
CA HIS A 159 -12.65 -16.65 -4.45
C HIS A 159 -14.10 -16.73 -4.94
N GLN A 160 -15.03 -16.01 -4.33
CA GLN A 160 -16.41 -15.87 -4.84
C GLN A 160 -16.48 -15.24 -6.24
N ARG A 161 -15.44 -14.52 -6.64
CA ARG A 161 -15.27 -13.91 -7.97
C ARG A 161 -14.36 -14.71 -8.90
N GLN A 162 -14.00 -15.93 -8.51
CA GLN A 162 -13.06 -16.79 -9.23
C GLN A 162 -11.68 -16.15 -9.39
N ILE A 163 -11.28 -15.26 -8.48
CA ILE A 163 -9.97 -14.61 -8.53
C ILE A 163 -9.05 -15.28 -7.51
N ALA A 164 -7.92 -15.80 -7.97
CA ALA A 164 -6.84 -16.27 -7.11
C ALA A 164 -5.75 -15.20 -7.02
N HIS A 165 -5.36 -14.80 -5.80
CA HIS A 165 -4.30 -13.80 -5.58
C HIS A 165 -2.91 -14.29 -5.99
N ARG A 166 -2.60 -15.58 -5.72
CA ARG A 166 -1.36 -16.30 -6.09
C ARG A 166 -0.02 -15.82 -5.50
N ASP A 167 0.10 -14.59 -5.03
CA ASP A 167 1.29 -14.11 -4.29
C ASP A 167 0.96 -13.69 -2.85
N LEU A 168 0.28 -14.56 -2.11
CA LEU A 168 -0.08 -14.27 -0.71
C LEU A 168 1.13 -14.47 0.21
N LYS A 169 1.63 -13.38 0.77
CA LYS A 169 2.74 -13.33 1.74
C LYS A 169 2.64 -12.07 2.61
N SER A 170 3.34 -12.03 3.73
CA SER A 170 3.30 -10.91 4.69
C SER A 170 3.79 -9.58 4.10
N ASP A 171 4.63 -9.60 3.06
CA ASP A 171 5.09 -8.39 2.36
C ASP A 171 3.99 -7.72 1.51
N ASN A 172 3.02 -8.51 1.07
CA ASN A 172 1.87 -8.05 0.27
C ASN A 172 0.65 -7.75 1.16
N VAL A 173 0.81 -7.80 2.47
CA VAL A 173 -0.23 -7.46 3.44
C VAL A 173 0.20 -6.18 4.14
N LEU A 174 -0.62 -5.14 4.03
CA LEU A 174 -0.42 -3.87 4.74
C LEU A 174 -1.23 -3.87 6.03
N VAL A 175 -0.69 -3.28 7.08
CA VAL A 175 -1.36 -3.10 8.36
C VAL A 175 -1.28 -1.66 8.84
N SER A 176 -2.30 -1.23 9.58
CA SER A 176 -2.36 0.12 10.15
C SER A 176 -1.29 0.30 11.23
N GLU A 177 -0.96 1.54 11.57
CA GLU A 177 0.04 1.85 12.61
C GLU A 177 -0.30 1.24 13.99
N ASP A 178 -1.59 1.06 14.29
CA ASP A 178 -2.07 0.41 15.51
C ASP A 178 -2.31 -1.11 15.35
N VAL A 179 -2.00 -1.66 14.17
CA VAL A 179 -2.06 -3.09 13.85
C VAL A 179 -3.48 -3.66 14.03
N ARG A 180 -4.50 -2.85 13.71
CA ARG A 180 -5.92 -3.24 13.78
C ARG A 180 -6.57 -3.43 12.43
N GLU A 181 -6.13 -2.73 11.41
CA GLU A 181 -6.70 -2.83 10.07
C GLU A 181 -5.68 -3.47 9.12
N LEU A 182 -6.18 -4.36 8.27
CA LEU A 182 -5.39 -5.06 7.25
C LEU A 182 -5.89 -4.69 5.86
N THR A 183 -4.96 -4.50 4.93
CA THR A 183 -5.26 -4.40 3.49
C THR A 183 -4.37 -5.33 2.70
N LEU A 184 -4.98 -6.25 1.94
CA LEU A 184 -4.28 -7.07 0.96
C LEU A 184 -3.92 -6.22 -0.26
N ALA A 185 -2.65 -6.26 -0.64
CA ALA A 185 -2.05 -5.50 -1.72
C ALA A 185 -1.31 -6.40 -2.71
N ASP A 186 -0.90 -5.80 -3.83
CA ASP A 186 -0.15 -6.42 -4.94
C ASP A 186 -0.86 -7.59 -5.66
N PHE A 187 -1.69 -7.23 -6.64
CA PHE A 187 -2.43 -8.16 -7.49
C PHE A 187 -1.71 -8.50 -8.81
N SER A 188 -0.39 -8.31 -8.88
CA SER A 188 0.36 -8.50 -10.15
C SER A 188 0.42 -9.95 -10.66
N THR A 189 0.16 -10.93 -9.81
CA THR A 189 0.06 -12.36 -10.20
C THR A 189 -1.38 -12.88 -10.13
N ALA A 190 -2.32 -11.99 -9.82
CA ALA A 190 -3.71 -12.36 -9.68
C ALA A 190 -4.30 -12.76 -11.03
N SER A 191 -5.19 -13.74 -11.01
CA SER A 191 -5.83 -14.24 -12.23
C SER A 191 -7.25 -14.67 -11.95
N VAL A 192 -8.11 -14.49 -12.95
CA VAL A 192 -9.44 -15.11 -12.98
C VAL A 192 -9.26 -16.56 -13.40
N ALA A 193 -9.76 -17.51 -12.61
CA ALA A 193 -9.80 -18.91 -12.99
C ALA A 193 -10.69 -19.08 -14.22
N SER A 194 -10.15 -19.68 -15.27
CA SER A 194 -10.91 -20.11 -16.43
C SER A 194 -11.81 -21.30 -16.04
N ALA A 195 -13.11 -21.16 -16.25
CA ALA A 195 -14.06 -22.26 -16.20
C ALA A 195 -13.82 -23.25 -17.35
#